data_AF-A0A0D6L6G6-F1
#
_entry.id   AF-A0A0D6L6G6-F1
#
_cell.length_a   1.000
_cell.length_b   1.000
_cell.length_c   1.000
_cell.angle_alpha   90.00
_cell.angle_beta   90.00
_cell.angle_gamma   90.00
#
_symmetry.space_group_name_H-M   'P 1'
#
loop_
_entity.id
_entity.type
_entity.pdbx_description
1 polymer ?
#
loop_
_entity_poly.entity_id
_entity_poly.type
_entity_poly.pdbx_seq_one_letter_code
_entity_poly.pdbx_strand_id
1 'polypeptide(L)' 'MCEEACFVKPGPEWLPRLMVVDGCNIGRSACGVGREAVNCAGLMAVIRWLLVRDFDVVAFLPVVYNNSHNFNAVHVHLLG' A
#
# COMPACT_ATOMS: atom_id res chain seq x y z
N MET A 1 -18.81 -25.21 -6.37
CA MET A 1 -18.81 -23.85 -5.80
C MET A 1 -17.47 -23.65 -5.15
N CYS A 2 -16.60 -22.81 -5.72
CA CYS A 2 -15.37 -22.43 -5.03
C CYS A 2 -15.79 -21.59 -3.83
N GLU A 3 -15.47 -22.03 -2.62
CA GLU A 3 -15.49 -21.13 -1.46
C GLU A 3 -14.52 -19.99 -1.78
N GLU A 4 -15.07 -18.82 -2.10
CA GLU A 4 -14.29 -17.60 -2.01
C GLU A 4 -13.76 -17.55 -0.58
N ALA A 5 -12.44 -17.53 -0.42
CA ALA A 5 -11.82 -17.38 0.88
C ALA A 5 -12.25 -16.02 1.46
N CYS A 6 -13.39 -15.99 2.15
CA CYS A 6 -13.86 -14.82 2.87
C CYS A 6 -12.86 -14.57 4.00
N PHE A 7 -12.23 -13.40 3.97
CA PHE A 7 -11.45 -12.94 5.11
C PHE A 7 -12.37 -12.92 6.34
N VAL A 8 -12.10 -13.80 7.30
CA VAL A 8 -12.80 -13.80 8.58
C VAL A 8 -12.32 -12.58 9.36
N LYS A 9 -13.27 -11.75 9.78
CA LYS A 9 -12.97 -10.58 10.61
C LYS A 9 -12.32 -11.03 11.93
N PRO A 10 -11.21 -10.41 12.38
CA PRO A 10 -10.58 -10.78 13.65
C PRO A 10 -11.54 -10.64 14.83
N GLY A 11 -11.50 -11.60 15.76
CA GLY A 11 -12.22 -11.53 17.03
C GLY A 11 -11.55 -10.55 18.02
N PRO A 12 -12.26 -10.10 19.07
CA PRO A 12 -11.73 -9.15 20.04
C PRO A 12 -10.51 -9.66 20.83
N GLU A 13 -10.32 -10.98 20.91
CA GLU A 13 -9.18 -11.64 21.53
C GLU A 13 -7.96 -11.81 20.60
N TRP A 14 -8.07 -11.43 19.33
CA TRP A 14 -7.00 -11.61 18.36
C TRP A 14 -5.98 -10.48 18.47
N LEU A 15 -4.70 -10.82 18.39
CA LEU A 15 -3.64 -9.81 18.38
C LEU A 15 -3.72 -8.98 17.09
N PRO A 16 -3.53 -7.64 17.16
CA PRO A 16 -3.47 -6.80 15.98
C PRO A 16 -2.38 -7.28 15.02
N ARG A 17 -2.72 -7.37 13.73
CA ARG A 17 -1.80 -7.85 12.70
C ARG A 17 -1.13 -6.65 12.05
N LEU A 18 -0.02 -6.21 12.65
CA LEU A 18 0.83 -5.19 12.04
C LEU A 18 1.47 -5.73 10.77
N MET A 19 1.19 -5.09 9.65
CA MET A 19 1.84 -5.30 8.36
C MET A 19 2.77 -4.14 8.06
N VAL A 20 4.04 -4.48 7.85
CA VAL A 20 5.04 -3.53 7.36
C VAL A 20 5.20 -3.71 5.86
N VAL A 21 4.99 -2.63 5.12
CA VAL A 21 5.03 -2.61 3.65
C VAL A 21 6.24 -1.82 3.17
N ASP A 22 7.00 -2.41 2.26
CA ASP A 22 7.96 -1.68 1.43
C ASP A 22 7.17 -0.88 0.38
N GLY A 23 6.99 0.43 0.66
CA GLY A 23 6.19 1.32 -0.16
C GLY A 23 6.78 1.54 -1.54
N CYS A 24 8.11 1.50 -1.68
CA CYS A 24 8.79 1.59 -2.97
C CYS A 24 8.50 0.36 -3.83
N ASN A 25 8.58 -0.82 -3.24
CA ASN A 25 8.34 -2.07 -3.97
C ASN A 25 6.92 -2.13 -4.51
N ILE A 26 5.92 -1.83 -3.67
CA ILE A 26 4.52 -1.76 -4.07
C ILE A 26 4.30 -0.65 -5.10
N GLY A 27 4.79 0.57 -4.83
CA GLY A 27 4.58 1.71 -5.70
C GLY A 27 5.17 1.51 -7.10
N ARG A 28 6.37 0.93 -7.21
CA ARG A 28 6.94 0.57 -8.52
C ARG A 28 6.18 -0.56 -9.20
N SER A 29 5.75 -1.57 -8.44
CA SER A 29 4.95 -2.67 -8.98
C SER A 29 3.61 -2.20 -9.54
N ALA A 30 3.04 -1.14 -8.97
CA ALA A 30 1.79 -0.53 -9.44
C ALA A 30 1.97 0.47 -10.60
N CYS A 31 3.20 0.71 -11.07
CA CYS A 31 3.47 1.62 -12.19
C CYS A 31 3.41 0.92 -13.58
N GLY A 32 2.92 -0.32 -13.64
CA GLY A 32 2.86 -1.12 -14.85
C GLY A 32 4.16 -1.84 -15.17
N VAL A 33 4.26 -2.42 -16.38
CA VAL A 33 5.34 -3.35 -16.78
C VAL A 33 6.73 -2.71 -16.66
N GLY A 34 6.86 -1.42 -17.01
CA GLY A 34 8.14 -0.71 -16.98
C GLY A 34 8.63 -0.34 -15.59
N ARG A 35 7.74 -0.28 -14.58
CA ARG A 35 8.07 0.07 -13.18
C ARG A 35 8.91 1.35 -13.04
N GLU A 36 8.70 2.31 -13.95
CA GLU A 36 9.57 3.48 -14.16
C GLU A 36 9.46 4.53 -13.05
N ALA A 37 8.30 4.62 -12.40
CA ALA A 37 8.04 5.54 -11.29
C ALA A 37 7.43 4.80 -10.09
N VAL A 38 7.44 5.47 -8.93
CA VAL A 38 6.67 5.07 -7.75
C VAL A 38 5.26 5.62 -7.91
N ASN A 39 4.29 4.71 -8.11
CA ASN A 39 2.88 5.05 -8.18
C ASN A 39 2.26 5.11 -6.78
N CYS A 40 2.09 6.33 -6.26
CA CYS A 40 1.54 6.54 -4.92
C CYS A 40 0.06 6.15 -4.83
N ALA A 41 -0.72 6.30 -5.91
CA ALA A 41 -2.12 5.85 -5.94
C ALA A 41 -2.21 4.32 -5.80
N GLY A 42 -1.31 3.58 -6.46
CA GLY A 42 -1.19 2.14 -6.33
C GLY A 42 -0.82 1.69 -4.91
N LEU A 43 0.14 2.37 -4.30
CA LEU A 43 0.48 2.15 -2.88
C LEU A 43 -0.73 2.37 -1.96
N MET A 44 -1.43 3.50 -2.13
CA MET A 44 -2.62 3.81 -1.33
C MET A 44 -3.75 2.81 -1.55
N ALA A 45 -3.92 2.26 -2.75
CA ALA A 45 -4.90 1.20 -3.03
C ALA A 45 -4.60 -0.09 -2.26
N VAL A 46 -3.32 -0.48 -2.18
CA VAL A 46 -2.89 -1.65 -1.39
C VAL A 46 -3.06 -1.41 0.10
N ILE A 47 -2.65 -0.24 0.61
CA ILE A 47 -2.87 0.13 2.01
C ILE A 47 -4.36 0.08 2.34
N ARG A 48 -5.22 0.68 1.51
CA ARG A 48 -6.68 0.63 1.69
C ARG A 48 -7.20 -0.81 1.68
N TRP A 49 -6.72 -1.66 0.78
CA TRP A 49 -7.13 -3.07 0.69
C TRP A 49 -6.81 -3.86 1.97
N LEU A 50 -5.70 -3.53 2.63
CA LEU A 50 -5.30 -4.09 3.93
C LEU A 50 -6.13 -3.52 5.08
N LEU A 51 -6.32 -2.18 5.13
CA LEU A 51 -7.08 -1.52 6.19
C LEU A 51 -8.54 -2.00 6.25
N VAL A 52 -9.21 -2.20 5.11
CA VAL A 52 -10.60 -2.73 5.09
C VAL A 52 -10.72 -4.18 5.55
N ARG A 53 -9.59 -4.85 5.80
CA ARG A 53 -9.50 -6.22 6.36
C ARG A 53 -8.98 -6.22 7.80
N ASP A 54 -9.02 -5.07 8.47
CA ASP A 54 -8.61 -4.89 9.86
C ASP A 54 -7.11 -5.23 10.11
N PHE A 55 -6.24 -4.94 9.14
CA PHE A 55 -4.80 -4.93 9.36
C PHE A 55 -4.33 -3.53 9.77
N ASP A 56 -3.44 -3.46 10.75
CA ASP A 56 -2.66 -2.24 10.99
C ASP A 56 -1.52 -2.20 9.98
N VAL A 57 -1.36 -1.09 9.26
CA VAL A 57 -0.40 -1.01 8.15
C VAL A 57 0.56 0.14 8.37
N VAL A 58 1.85 -0.16 8.27
CA VAL A 58 2.92 0.84 8.22
C VAL A 58 3.65 0.68 6.89
N ALA A 59 3.63 1.72 6.07
CA ALA A 59 4.37 1.74 4.81
C ALA A 59 5.61 2.64 4.94
N PHE A 60 6.76 2.15 4.51
CA PHE A 60 7.99 2.95 4.45
C PHE A 60 8.23 3.42 3.02
N LEU A 61 8.44 4.73 2.87
CA LEU A 61 8.82 5.36 1.61
C LEU A 61 9.95 6.37 1.88
N PRO A 62 11.03 6.38 1.08
CA PRO A 62 12.06 7.41 1.17
C PRO A 62 11.48 8.81 1.06
N VAL A 63 11.96 9.73 1.91
CA VAL A 63 11.48 11.12 1.98
C VAL A 63 11.57 11.86 0.65
N VAL A 64 12.50 11.47 -0.23
CA VAL A 64 12.66 12.03 -1.58
C VAL A 64 11.42 11.88 -2.46
N TYR A 65 10.55 10.90 -2.17
CA TYR A 65 9.29 10.72 -2.89
C TYR A 65 8.18 11.64 -2.38
N ASN A 66 8.34 12.28 -1.21
CA ASN A 66 7.47 13.37 -0.75
C ASN A 66 7.96 14.73 -1.29
N ASN A 67 8.19 14.78 -2.60
CA ASN A 67 8.62 15.98 -3.31
C ASN A 67 7.84 16.06 -4.62
N SER A 68 7.03 17.10 -4.78
CA SER A 68 6.21 17.33 -5.98
C SER A 68 7.02 17.54 -7.27
N HIS A 69 8.31 17.84 -7.15
CA HIS A 69 9.24 17.96 -8.27
C HIS A 69 10.01 16.66 -8.58
N ASN A 70 9.74 15.57 -7.86
CA ASN A 70 10.34 14.28 -8.16
C ASN A 70 9.57 13.58 -9.30
N PHE A 71 10.13 13.62 -10.50
CA PHE A 71 9.55 12.96 -11.69
C PHE A 71 9.47 11.43 -11.60
N ASN A 72 10.18 10.82 -10.63
CA ASN A 72 10.08 9.39 -10.35
C ASN A 72 8.93 9.04 -9.39
N ALA A 73 8.09 10.01 -8.98
CA ALA A 73 6.86 9.79 -8.23
C ALA A 73 5.66 10.30 -9.01
N VAL A 74 4.60 9.50 -9.06
CA VAL A 74 3.30 9.92 -9.61
C VAL A 74 2.24 9.88 -8.52
N HIS A 75 1.30 10.83 -8.58
CA HIS A 75 0.22 11.01 -7.59
C HIS A 75 0.71 11.26 -6.15
N VAL A 76 1.87 11.92 -5.98
CA VAL A 76 2.46 12.23 -4.66
C VAL A 76 1.54 13.03 -3.74
N HIS A 77 0.62 13.84 -4.29
CA HIS A 77 -0.37 14.59 -3.52
C HIS A 77 -1.31 13.71 -2.68
N LEU A 78 -1.33 12.38 -2.90
CA LEU A 78 -2.09 11.43 -2.09
C LEU A 78 -1.39 11.03 -0.78
N LEU A 79 -0.13 11.42 -0.60
CA LEU A 79 0.66 11.13 0.61
C LEU A 79 0.57 12.24 1.68
N GLY A 80 -0.12 13.35 1.39
CA GLY A 80 -0.20 14.54 2.25
C GLY A 80 -1.62 14.97 2.57
#